data_AF-X1DT67-F1
#
_entry.id   AF-X1DT67-F1
#
_cell.length_a   1.000
_cell.length_b   1.000
_cell.length_c   1.000
_cell.angle_alpha   90.00
_cell.angle_beta   90.00
_cell.angle_gamma   90.00
#
_symmetry.space_group_name_H-M   'P 1'
#
loop_
_entity.id
_entity.type
_entity.pdbx_description
1 polymer ?
#
loop_
_entity_poly.entity_id
_entity_poly.type
_entity_poly.pdbx_seq_one_letter_code
_entity_poly.pdbx_strand_id
1 'polypeptide(L)'
;EWACKNNGLTDSDLELLIYLDCINMFTINDFKIGTYSYSWDNRRWNKLIQNDWVVVWRHRNRTTQKYNIYKVSFKGKQLIQRIYRIMLGEDDIPTSERRNSIMKGKSYIDKVLQTSIYNVNKDKNR
;
A
#
# COMPACT_ATOMS: atom_id res chain seq x y z
N GLU A 1 -9.72 -2.08 -0.94
CA GLU A 1 -10.11 -2.66 -2.26
C GLU A 1 -9.35 -2.15 -3.50
N TRP A 2 -9.66 -0.99 -4.11
CA TRP A 2 -9.05 -0.57 -5.39
C TRP A 2 -7.52 -0.54 -5.36
N ALA A 3 -6.95 0.09 -4.32
CA ALA A 3 -5.50 0.19 -4.15
C ALA A 3 -4.86 -1.19 -4.02
N CYS A 4 -5.41 -2.06 -3.17
CA CYS A 4 -4.90 -3.41 -2.90
C CYS A 4 -4.91 -4.28 -4.17
N LYS A 5 -6.06 -4.34 -4.86
CA LYS A 5 -6.26 -5.21 -6.03
C LYS A 5 -5.43 -4.82 -7.25
N ASN A 6 -5.16 -3.53 -7.43
CA ASN A 6 -4.29 -3.06 -8.52
C ASN A 6 -2.79 -3.21 -8.22
N ASN A 7 -2.42 -3.42 -6.96
CA ASN A 7 -1.03 -3.45 -6.52
C ASN A 7 -0.58 -4.80 -5.94
N GLY A 8 -1.47 -5.81 -5.92
CA GLY A 8 -1.17 -7.13 -5.36
C GLY A 8 -0.94 -7.11 -3.84
N LEU A 9 -1.47 -6.10 -3.16
CA LEU A 9 -1.39 -5.94 -1.71
C LEU A 9 -2.66 -6.50 -1.06
N THR A 10 -2.54 -6.98 0.17
CA THR A 10 -3.70 -7.18 1.05
C THR A 10 -4.02 -5.88 1.78
N ASP A 11 -5.21 -5.75 2.38
CA ASP A 11 -5.54 -4.55 3.16
C ASP A 11 -4.57 -4.37 4.35
N SER A 12 -4.21 -5.46 5.04
CA SER A 12 -3.18 -5.41 6.09
C SER A 12 -1.80 -5.00 5.57
N ASP A 13 -1.41 -5.39 4.35
CA ASP A 13 -0.15 -4.93 3.76
C ASP A 13 -0.19 -3.41 3.52
N LEU A 14 -1.34 -2.88 3.07
CA LEU A 14 -1.51 -1.46 2.81
C LEU A 14 -1.51 -0.63 4.11
N GLU A 15 -2.25 -1.07 5.13
CA GLU A 15 -2.28 -0.41 6.44
C GLU A 15 -0.89 -0.38 7.09
N LEU A 16 -0.16 -1.50 7.01
CA LEU A 16 1.21 -1.57 7.47
C LEU A 16 2.13 -0.62 6.70
N LEU A 17 1.98 -0.49 5.38
CA LEU A 17 2.76 0.46 4.59
C LEU A 17 2.48 1.91 4.98
N ILE A 18 1.23 2.27 5.26
CA ILE A 18 0.85 3.59 5.76
C ILE A 18 1.51 3.87 7.11
N TYR A 19 1.40 2.92 8.05
CA TYR A 19 2.04 3.01 9.37
C TYR A 19 3.57 3.22 9.26
N LEU A 20 4.23 2.43 8.42
CA LEU A 20 5.67 2.53 8.20
C LEU A 20 6.07 3.84 7.50
N ASP A 21 5.21 4.40 6.65
CA ASP A 21 5.45 5.70 6.01
C ASP A 21 5.40 6.83 7.05
N CYS A 22 4.47 6.76 8.02
CA CYS A 22 4.41 7.70 9.13
C CYS A 22 5.67 7.67 10.02
N ILE A 23 6.27 6.48 10.23
CA ILE A 23 7.55 6.34 10.93
C ILE A 23 8.73 6.91 10.11
N ASN A 24 8.57 6.95 8.78
CA ASN A 24 9.54 7.42 7.78
C ASN A 24 10.80 6.55 7.65
N MET A 25 11.57 6.36 8.72
CA MET A 25 12.75 5.49 8.77
C MET A 25 12.61 4.44 9.88
N PHE A 26 12.67 3.17 9.50
CA PHE A 26 12.37 2.07 10.42
C PHE A 26 13.36 0.91 10.28
N THR A 27 13.47 0.10 11.32
CA THR A 27 14.25 -1.13 11.35
C THR A 27 13.36 -2.36 11.13
N ILE A 28 13.97 -3.53 10.96
CA ILE A 28 13.22 -4.79 10.92
C ILE A 28 12.44 -5.05 12.22
N ASN A 29 12.88 -4.49 13.35
CA ASN A 29 12.18 -4.65 14.62
C ASN A 29 10.91 -3.81 14.65
N ASP A 30 10.98 -2.56 14.19
CA ASP A 30 9.82 -1.67 14.07
C ASP A 30 8.78 -2.25 13.11
N PHE A 31 9.22 -2.90 12.03
CA PHE A 31 8.35 -3.68 11.14
C PHE A 31 7.62 -4.79 11.90
N LYS A 32 8.35 -5.60 12.67
CA LYS A 32 7.74 -6.69 13.48
C LYS A 32 6.74 -6.14 14.49
N ILE A 33 7.07 -5.02 15.13
CA ILE A 33 6.17 -4.35 16.08
C ILE A 33 4.88 -3.92 15.37
N GLY A 34 4.99 -3.27 14.21
CA GLY A 34 3.84 -2.89 13.40
C GLY A 34 3.02 -4.08 12.91
N THR A 35 3.61 -5.28 12.77
CA THR A 35 2.88 -6.48 12.37
C THR A 35 2.08 -7.15 13.48
N TYR A 36 2.29 -6.84 14.77
CA TYR A 36 1.56 -7.50 15.86
C TYR A 36 0.05 -7.28 15.79
N SER A 37 -0.39 -6.17 15.22
CA SER A 37 -1.81 -5.84 15.06
C SER A 37 -2.49 -6.58 13.89
N TYR A 38 -1.74 -7.30 13.05
CA TYR A 38 -2.24 -7.94 11.83
C TYR A 38 -2.05 -9.47 11.86
N SER A 39 -2.74 -10.16 10.96
CA SER A 39 -2.57 -11.60 10.77
C SER A 39 -1.10 -11.95 10.46
N TRP A 40 -0.60 -13.00 11.11
CA TRP A 40 0.79 -13.44 11.02
C TRP A 40 1.09 -13.98 9.61
N ASP A 41 1.88 -13.22 8.84
CA ASP A 41 2.39 -13.62 7.54
C ASP A 41 3.92 -13.52 7.52
N ASN A 42 4.58 -14.67 7.60
CA ASN A 42 6.04 -14.77 7.59
C ASN A 42 6.68 -14.34 6.27
N ARG A 43 5.90 -14.31 5.18
CA ARG A 43 6.38 -13.95 3.84
C ARG A 43 6.16 -12.47 3.54
N ARG A 44 5.40 -11.74 4.38
CA ARG A 44 5.07 -10.33 4.19
C ARG A 44 6.31 -9.46 3.98
N TRP A 45 7.31 -9.62 4.83
CA TRP A 45 8.56 -8.87 4.71
C TRP A 45 9.25 -9.09 3.35
N ASN A 46 9.42 -10.35 2.96
CA ASN A 46 10.05 -10.71 1.69
C ASN A 46 9.23 -10.18 0.50
N LYS A 47 7.91 -10.29 0.55
CA LYS A 47 6.99 -9.77 -0.47
C LYS A 47 7.12 -8.25 -0.62
N LEU A 48 7.17 -7.51 0.48
CA LEU A 48 7.26 -6.04 0.44
C LEU A 48 8.61 -5.55 -0.09
N ILE A 49 9.71 -6.23 0.23
CA ILE A 49 11.02 -5.92 -0.35
C ILE A 49 11.09 -6.30 -1.82
N GLN A 50 10.72 -7.54 -2.18
CA GLN A 50 10.83 -8.04 -3.55
C GLN A 50 9.98 -7.26 -4.56
N ASN A 51 8.86 -6.69 -4.13
CA ASN A 51 7.97 -5.89 -4.96
C ASN A 51 8.22 -4.37 -4.86
N ASP A 52 9.37 -3.97 -4.30
CA ASP A 52 9.80 -2.58 -4.14
C ASP A 52 8.80 -1.69 -3.39
N TRP A 53 8.11 -2.22 -2.37
CA TRP A 53 7.29 -1.42 -1.47
C TRP A 53 8.11 -0.82 -0.33
N VAL A 54 9.15 -1.53 0.09
CA VAL A 54 10.12 -1.12 1.11
C VAL A 54 11.52 -1.23 0.54
N VAL A 55 12.35 -0.21 0.75
CA VAL A 55 13.74 -0.16 0.28
C VAL A 55 14.70 0.07 1.44
N VAL A 56 15.92 -0.43 1.30
CA VAL A 56 17.00 -0.12 2.23
C VAL A 56 17.41 1.34 2.01
N TRP A 57 17.29 2.17 3.03
CA TRP A 57 17.82 3.54 3.02
C TRP A 57 19.30 3.56 3.35
N ARG A 58 19.72 2.74 4.33
CA ARG A 58 21.13 2.62 4.72
C ARG A 58 21.44 1.19 5.13
N HIS A 59 22.49 0.63 4.52
CA HIS A 59 23.00 -0.68 4.86
C HIS A 59 23.80 -0.65 6.17
N ARG A 60 23.71 -1.73 6.94
CA ARG A 60 24.54 -1.94 8.14
C ARG A 60 26.02 -2.03 7.74
N ASN A 61 26.88 -1.41 8.52
CA ASN A 61 28.34 -1.43 8.32
C ASN A 61 29.06 -2.39 9.28
N ARG A 62 28.32 -3.14 10.10
CA ARG A 62 28.83 -4.15 11.07
C ARG A 62 29.78 -3.59 12.14
N THR A 63 29.92 -2.28 12.26
CA THR A 63 30.73 -1.60 13.28
C THR A 63 29.84 -0.69 14.13
N THR A 64 29.54 0.52 13.65
CA THR A 64 28.71 1.49 14.38
C THR A 64 27.22 1.23 14.17
N GLN A 65 26.85 0.75 12.99
CA GLN A 65 25.47 0.46 12.62
C GLN A 65 25.24 -1.05 12.50
N LYS A 66 24.57 -1.61 13.52
CA LYS A 66 24.28 -3.05 13.63
C LYS A 66 23.17 -3.52 12.69
N TYR A 67 22.25 -2.64 12.29
CA TYR A 67 21.04 -2.98 11.52
C TYR A 67 20.86 -2.10 10.29
N ASN A 68 20.20 -2.66 9.27
CA ASN A 68 19.77 -1.88 8.11
C ASN A 68 18.63 -0.94 8.54
N ILE A 69 18.61 0.25 7.95
CA ILE A 69 17.50 1.19 8.06
C ILE A 69 16.73 1.12 6.75
N TYR A 70 15.43 1.01 6.86
CA TYR A 70 14.49 0.89 5.77
C TYR A 70 13.58 2.10 5.72
N LYS A 71 12.97 2.31 4.56
CA LYS A 71 11.90 3.28 4.37
C LYS A 71 10.90 2.75 3.35
N VAL A 72 9.69 3.28 3.37
CA VAL A 72 8.74 3.06 2.29
C VAL A 72 9.32 3.63 0.99
N SER A 73 9.20 2.85 -0.08
CA SER A 73 9.75 3.24 -1.38
C SER A 73 9.01 4.43 -1.97
N PHE A 74 9.59 5.04 -3.00
CA PHE A 74 8.90 6.11 -3.74
C PHE A 74 7.57 5.63 -4.34
N LYS A 75 7.54 4.40 -4.86
CA LYS A 75 6.33 3.72 -5.35
C LYS A 75 5.25 3.62 -4.26
N GLY A 76 5.64 3.18 -3.05
CA GLY A 76 4.72 3.10 -1.92
C GLY A 76 4.17 4.48 -1.52
N LYS A 77 5.04 5.48 -1.40
CA LYS A 77 4.64 6.86 -1.09
C LYS A 77 3.69 7.45 -2.13
N GLN A 78 3.94 7.23 -3.41
CA GLN A 78 3.03 7.67 -4.48
C GLN A 78 1.65 7.02 -4.38
N LEU A 79 1.58 5.72 -4.07
CA LEU A 79 0.31 5.03 -3.85
C LEU A 79 -0.44 5.61 -2.64
N ILE A 80 0.24 5.78 -1.52
CA ILE A 80 -0.33 6.33 -0.28
C ILE A 80 -0.87 7.74 -0.52
N GLN A 81 -0.07 8.63 -1.13
CA GLN A 81 -0.51 9.99 -1.47
C GLN A 81 -1.74 10.00 -2.37
N ARG A 82 -1.77 9.11 -3.38
CA ARG A 82 -2.93 9.00 -4.27
C ARG A 82 -4.19 8.53 -3.54
N ILE A 83 -4.04 7.62 -2.58
CA ILE A 83 -5.17 7.19 -1.73
C ILE A 83 -5.70 8.39 -0.94
N TYR A 84 -4.81 9.18 -0.32
CA TYR A 84 -5.22 10.39 0.41
C TYR A 84 -5.94 11.40 -0.48
N ARG A 85 -5.45 11.69 -1.68
CA ARG A 85 -6.13 12.59 -2.63
C ARG A 85 -7.52 12.08 -3.02
N ILE A 86 -7.66 10.77 -3.22
CA ILE A 86 -8.96 10.15 -3.52
C ILE A 86 -9.92 10.27 -2.32
N MET A 87 -9.41 10.06 -1.10
CA MET A 87 -10.18 10.20 0.14
C MET A 87 -10.61 11.64 0.40
N LEU A 88 -9.78 12.62 0.02
CA LEU A 88 -10.08 14.06 0.14
C LEU A 88 -10.90 14.62 -1.03
N GLY A 89 -11.32 13.77 -1.98
CA GLY A 89 -12.09 14.19 -3.15
C GLY A 89 -11.30 14.95 -4.23
N GLU A 90 -9.99 15.11 -4.08
CA GLU A 90 -9.12 15.81 -5.04
C GLU A 90 -8.91 14.99 -6.33
N ASP A 91 -8.86 13.66 -6.21
CA ASP A 91 -8.66 12.72 -7.31
C ASP A 91 -9.82 11.71 -7.40
N ASP A 92 -10.15 11.28 -8.62
CA ASP A 92 -11.08 10.17 -8.85
C ASP A 92 -10.38 8.81 -8.86
N ILE A 93 -11.11 7.78 -8.44
CA ILE A 93 -10.68 6.40 -8.67
C ILE A 93 -10.72 6.13 -10.18
N PRO A 94 -9.64 5.59 -10.79
CA PRO A 94 -9.61 5.34 -12.23
C PRO A 94 -10.71 4.37 -12.69
N THR A 95 -11.47 4.79 -13.70
CA THR A 95 -12.52 3.97 -14.34
C THR A 95 -12.04 3.27 -15.62
N SER A 96 -10.85 3.59 -16.12
CA SER A 96 -10.25 2.91 -17.28
C SER A 96 -9.77 1.50 -16.93
N GLU A 97 -10.17 0.50 -17.72
CA GLU A 97 -9.73 -0.90 -17.61
C GLU A 97 -8.21 -1.09 -17.65
N ARG A 98 -7.48 -0.19 -18.32
CA ARG A 98 -6.02 -0.22 -18.39
C ARG A 98 -5.39 0.10 -17.03
N ARG A 99 -5.98 1.05 -16.29
CA ARG A 99 -5.43 1.56 -15.02
C ARG A 99 -6.11 0.95 -13.78
N ASN A 100 -7.21 0.22 -13.97
CA ASN A 100 -7.95 -0.41 -12.90
C ASN A 100 -8.42 -1.81 -13.32
N SER A 101 -7.82 -2.83 -12.71
CA SER A 101 -8.14 -4.24 -12.94
C SER A 101 -9.59 -4.58 -12.60
N ILE A 102 -10.21 -3.88 -11.64
CA ILE A 102 -11.62 -4.05 -11.25
C ILE A 102 -12.55 -3.71 -12.41
N MET A 103 -12.20 -2.71 -13.22
CA MET A 103 -13.04 -2.25 -14.33
C MET A 103 -13.15 -3.29 -15.45
N LYS A 104 -12.26 -4.31 -15.49
CA LYS A 104 -12.36 -5.43 -16.44
C LYS A 104 -13.52 -6.37 -16.16
N GLY A 105 -14.13 -6.32 -14.97
CA GLY A 105 -15.39 -7.02 -14.67
C GLY A 105 -15.34 -8.54 -14.70
N LYS A 106 -14.17 -9.14 -14.49
CA LYS A 106 -13.95 -10.59 -14.64
C LYS A 106 -14.71 -11.43 -13.60
N SER A 107 -14.87 -10.91 -12.38
CA SER A 107 -15.57 -11.59 -11.29
C SER A 107 -16.88 -10.88 -10.90
N TYR A 108 -17.80 -11.58 -10.23
CA TYR A 108 -19.01 -10.97 -9.67
C TYR A 108 -18.67 -9.80 -8.72
N ILE A 109 -17.65 -9.99 -7.87
CA ILE A 109 -17.15 -8.96 -6.96
C ILE A 109 -16.67 -7.73 -7.74
N ASP A 110 -16.01 -7.91 -8.89
CA ASP A 110 -15.60 -6.77 -9.73
C ASP A 110 -16.78 -5.94 -10.20
N LYS A 111 -17.89 -6.57 -10.59
CA LYS A 111 -19.10 -5.85 -11.04
C LYS A 111 -19.71 -5.01 -9.91
N VAL A 112 -19.73 -5.55 -8.69
CA VAL A 112 -20.20 -4.82 -7.50
C VAL A 112 -19.26 -3.65 -7.18
N LEU A 113 -17.95 -3.88 -7.21
CA LEU A 113 -16.94 -2.85 -6.96
C LEU A 113 -16.94 -1.76 -8.06
N GLN A 114 -17.24 -2.09 -9.32
CA GLN A 114 -17.41 -1.10 -10.38
C GLN A 114 -18.50 -0.11 -10.02
N THR A 115 -19.68 -0.62 -9.66
CA THR A 115 -20.81 0.21 -9.25
C THR A 115 -20.44 1.09 -8.06
N SER A 116 -19.73 0.52 -7.08
CA SER A 116 -19.24 1.26 -5.90
C SER A 116 -18.29 2.38 -6.28
N ILE A 117 -17.35 2.12 -7.19
CA ILE A 117 -16.38 3.13 -7.69
C ILE A 117 -17.10 4.26 -8.43
N TYR A 118 -18.10 3.95 -9.27
CA TYR A 118 -18.89 4.98 -9.93
C TYR A 118 -19.65 5.86 -8.93
N ASN A 119 -20.20 5.27 -7.87
CA ASN A 119 -20.90 6.01 -6.82
C ASN A 119 -19.94 6.92 -6.04
N VAL A 120 -18.77 6.42 -5.63
CA VAL A 120 -17.76 7.21 -4.90
C VAL A 120 -17.27 8.39 -5.73
N ASN A 121 -16.97 8.18 -7.02
CA ASN A 121 -16.52 9.27 -7.89
C ASN A 121 -17.62 10.32 -8.15
N LYS A 122 -18.89 9.91 -8.11
CA LYS A 122 -20.04 10.82 -8.28
C LYS A 122 -20.32 11.64 -7.01
N ASP A 123 -19.90 11.15 -5.85
CA ASP A 123 -20.04 11.87 -4.59
C ASP A 123 -19.05 13.04 -4.53
N LYS A 124 -19.60 14.25 -4.49
CA LYS A 124 -18.85 15.51 -4.43
C LYS A 124 -18.61 15.99 -3.00
N ASN A 125 -19.21 15.34 -2.00
CA ASN A 125 -19.11 15.71 -0.59
C ASN A 125 -18.27 14.70 0.22
N ARG A 126 -17.46 13.89 -0.46
CA ARG A 126 -16.55 12.91 0.16
C ARG A 126 -15.34 13.58 0.82
#